data_AF-A0A3E0N360-F1
#
_entry.id   AF-A0A3E0N360-F1
#
_cell.length_a   1.000
_cell.length_b   1.000
_cell.length_c   1.000
_cell.angle_alpha   90.00
_cell.angle_beta   90.00
_cell.angle_gamma   90.00
#
_symmetry.space_group_name_H-M   'P 1'
#
loop_
_entity.id
_entity.type
_entity.pdbx_description
1 polymer ?
#
loop_
_entity_poly.entity_id
_entity_poly.type
_entity_poly.pdbx_seq_one_letter_code
_entity_poly.pdbx_strand_id
1 'polypeptide(L)'
;MRFEPLEERALLAVDTLFAVNAGGPEVVAADSTVWQADPSSAPSAFLNQAASGNATYGTGDTIDTSLVPAEIPTSIFSTERFSAGGAPLQWDFPVTPGEVEVRLFFAEIYGGTQSVGARQFDITIENELVLDDYDVFADAGANTAVM
;
A
#
# COMPACT_ATOMS: atom_id res chain seq x y z
N MET A 1 38.76 19.87 -18.84
CA MET A 1 37.74 18.80 -18.88
C MET A 1 37.29 18.60 -17.45
N ARG A 2 36.14 19.20 -17.09
CA ARG A 2 35.63 19.20 -15.71
C ARG A 2 34.75 17.96 -15.59
N PHE A 3 35.18 17.00 -14.77
CA PHE A 3 34.36 15.85 -14.42
C PHE A 3 33.41 16.32 -13.33
N GLU A 4 32.14 16.50 -13.68
CA GLU A 4 31.06 16.64 -12.71
C GLU A 4 30.91 15.27 -12.00
N PRO A 5 30.93 15.22 -10.65
CA PRO A 5 30.79 13.97 -9.91
C PRO A 5 29.38 13.38 -10.11
N LEU A 6 29.30 12.05 -10.09
CA LEU A 6 28.11 11.22 -10.32
C LEU A 6 26.98 11.38 -9.27
N GLU A 7 26.92 12.50 -8.56
CA GLU A 7 25.95 12.73 -7.47
C GLU A 7 24.55 13.10 -7.97
N GLU A 8 24.36 13.35 -9.28
CA GLU A 8 23.07 13.80 -9.83
C GLU A 8 22.18 12.65 -10.36
N ARG A 9 22.49 11.39 -10.02
CA ARG A 9 21.63 10.23 -10.34
C ARG A 9 21.28 9.37 -9.14
N ALA A 10 21.31 9.94 -7.93
CA ALA A 10 20.38 9.48 -6.90
C ALA A 10 18.99 9.97 -7.32
N LEU A 11 18.33 9.16 -8.16
CA LEU A 11 16.88 9.13 -8.35
C LEU A 11 16.22 9.52 -7.04
N LEU A 12 15.37 10.56 -7.01
CA LEU A 12 14.63 11.08 -5.85
C LEU A 12 14.35 10.01 -4.77
N ALA A 13 15.31 9.78 -3.88
CA ALA A 13 15.08 9.04 -2.66
C ALA A 13 14.45 10.05 -1.72
N VAL A 14 13.14 10.22 -1.85
CA VAL A 14 12.35 10.72 -0.73
C VAL A 14 12.65 9.75 0.41
N ASP A 15 13.18 10.26 1.52
CA ASP A 15 13.50 9.42 2.67
C ASP A 15 12.22 8.72 3.11
N THR A 16 12.16 7.40 2.92
CA THR A 16 10.98 6.61 3.27
C THR A 16 10.88 6.53 4.79
N LEU A 17 10.01 7.35 5.38
CA LEU A 17 9.77 7.33 6.82
C LEU A 17 9.16 6.00 7.27
N PHE A 18 8.15 5.54 6.54
CA PHE A 18 7.42 4.30 6.80
C PHE A 18 6.94 3.68 5.47
N ALA A 19 6.98 2.36 5.39
CA ALA A 19 6.35 1.58 4.32
C ALA A 19 5.80 0.29 4.93
N VAL A 20 4.56 -0.09 4.61
CA VAL A 20 3.88 -1.25 5.21
C VAL A 20 3.35 -2.15 4.10
N ASN A 21 3.66 -3.45 4.16
CA ASN A 21 3.09 -4.46 3.28
C ASN A 21 1.79 -5.01 3.88
N ALA A 22 0.66 -4.38 3.57
CA ALA A 22 -0.64 -4.71 4.14
C ALA A 22 -1.01 -6.19 3.93
N GLY A 23 -1.13 -6.95 5.01
CA GLY A 23 -1.45 -8.37 4.99
C GLY A 23 -0.29 -9.32 4.68
N GLY A 24 0.90 -8.79 4.37
CA GLY A 24 2.04 -9.56 3.88
C GLY A 24 3.28 -9.50 4.79
N PRO A 25 4.29 -10.34 4.51
CA PRO A 25 5.57 -10.33 5.21
C PRO A 25 6.42 -9.10 4.85
N GLU A 26 7.54 -8.91 5.54
CA GLU A 26 8.51 -7.87 5.18
C GLU A 26 9.06 -8.08 3.77
N VAL A 27 9.22 -6.99 3.02
CA VAL A 27 9.82 -6.99 1.67
C VAL A 27 10.85 -5.87 1.61
N VAL A 28 12.07 -6.19 1.14
CA VAL A 28 13.11 -5.19 0.89
C VAL A 28 13.13 -4.89 -0.60
N ALA A 29 12.86 -3.63 -0.95
CA ALA A 29 12.87 -3.16 -2.32
C ALA A 29 14.31 -2.94 -2.84
N ALA A 30 14.45 -2.75 -4.15
CA ALA A 30 15.76 -2.60 -4.80
C ALA A 30 16.51 -1.32 -4.35
N ASP A 31 15.78 -0.30 -3.93
CA ASP A 31 16.29 0.97 -3.38
C ASP A 31 16.62 0.88 -1.88
N SER A 32 16.51 -0.31 -1.28
CA SER A 32 16.64 -0.56 0.18
C SER A 32 15.48 -0.07 1.04
N THR A 33 14.36 0.39 0.46
CA THR A 33 13.13 0.64 1.21
C THR A 33 12.63 -0.67 1.83
N VAL A 34 12.42 -0.67 3.15
CA VAL A 34 11.87 -1.81 3.89
C VAL A 34 10.37 -1.64 4.02
N TRP A 35 9.61 -2.44 3.26
CA TRP A 35 8.18 -2.61 3.45
C TRP A 35 7.95 -3.50 4.66
N GLN A 36 7.59 -2.89 5.79
CA GLN A 36 7.42 -3.56 7.07
C GLN A 36 6.27 -4.56 7.02
N ALA A 37 6.43 -5.67 7.73
CA ALA A 37 5.43 -6.74 7.77
C ALA A 37 4.11 -6.28 8.41
N ASP A 38 2.99 -6.70 7.83
CA ASP A 38 1.65 -6.61 8.42
C ASP A 38 0.80 -7.90 8.22
N PRO A 39 1.34 -9.11 8.44
CA PRO A 39 0.56 -10.33 8.34
C PRO A 39 -0.42 -10.48 9.51
N SER A 40 -1.46 -11.30 9.37
CA SER A 40 -2.39 -11.62 10.46
C SER A 40 -1.71 -12.24 11.70
N SER A 41 -0.59 -12.96 11.51
CA SER A 41 0.17 -13.60 12.59
C SER A 41 1.06 -12.64 13.39
N ALA A 42 1.41 -11.50 12.81
CA ALA A 42 2.23 -10.45 13.44
C ALA A 42 1.89 -9.09 12.80
N PRO A 43 0.71 -8.52 13.10
CA PRO A 43 0.29 -7.27 12.46
C PRO A 43 1.22 -6.10 12.75
N SER A 44 1.18 -5.10 11.87
CA SER A 44 1.96 -3.88 12.01
C SER A 44 1.71 -3.21 13.36
N ALA A 45 2.78 -2.69 13.97
CA ALA A 45 2.68 -1.92 15.21
C ALA A 45 1.87 -0.62 15.06
N PHE A 46 1.67 -0.16 13.83
CA PHE A 46 0.92 1.05 13.50
C PHE A 46 -0.57 0.78 13.26
N LEU A 47 -0.98 -0.48 13.07
CA LEU A 47 -2.36 -0.85 12.79
C LEU A 47 -3.23 -0.78 14.05
N ASN A 48 -4.49 -0.36 13.89
CA ASN A 48 -5.54 -0.48 14.90
C ASN A 48 -6.01 -1.94 15.13
N GLN A 49 -5.09 -2.82 15.55
CA GLN A 49 -5.30 -4.27 15.64
C GLN A 49 -6.53 -4.69 16.47
N ALA A 50 -6.84 -3.95 17.54
CA ALA A 50 -7.93 -4.28 18.47
C ALA A 50 -9.34 -4.20 17.83
N ALA A 51 -9.45 -3.63 16.61
CA ALA A 51 -10.65 -3.76 15.80
C ALA A 51 -10.76 -5.21 15.33
N SER A 52 -11.49 -6.03 16.10
CA SER A 52 -11.70 -7.49 15.94
C SER A 52 -12.28 -7.94 14.58
N GLY A 53 -12.51 -7.00 13.68
CA GLY A 53 -13.09 -7.23 12.36
C GLY A 53 -12.10 -7.21 11.21
N ASN A 54 -10.80 -6.94 11.37
CA ASN A 54 -9.90 -6.95 10.20
C ASN A 54 -9.41 -8.37 9.84
N ALA A 55 -9.11 -8.57 8.56
CA ALA A 55 -8.57 -9.82 8.03
C ALA A 55 -7.57 -9.55 6.90
N THR A 56 -6.82 -10.59 6.53
CA THR A 56 -5.84 -10.52 5.43
C THR A 56 -6.22 -11.54 4.36
N TYR A 57 -5.97 -11.21 3.11
CA TYR A 57 -6.11 -12.12 1.98
C TYR A 57 -4.83 -12.12 1.16
N GLY A 58 -4.58 -13.22 0.44
CA GLY A 58 -3.45 -13.33 -0.46
C GLY A 58 -3.80 -14.19 -1.67
N THR A 59 -3.16 -13.89 -2.79
CA THR A 59 -3.36 -14.60 -4.06
C THR A 59 -2.06 -15.18 -4.59
N GLY A 60 -2.18 -16.25 -5.38
CA GLY A 60 -1.09 -16.79 -6.21
C GLY A 60 -1.18 -16.35 -7.68
N ASP A 61 -2.17 -15.53 -8.03
CA ASP A 61 -2.35 -15.03 -9.38
C ASP A 61 -1.23 -14.05 -9.76
N THR A 62 -1.00 -13.91 -11.06
CA THR A 62 -0.07 -12.90 -11.57
C THR A 62 -0.68 -11.51 -11.42
N ILE A 63 0.08 -10.59 -10.81
CA ILE A 63 -0.29 -9.18 -10.70
C ILE A 63 0.29 -8.40 -11.87
N ASP A 64 -0.57 -7.70 -12.63
CA ASP A 64 -0.14 -6.68 -13.58
C ASP A 64 0.36 -5.45 -12.81
N THR A 65 1.59 -5.02 -13.10
CA THR A 65 2.25 -3.89 -12.43
C THR A 65 2.54 -2.75 -13.39
N SER A 66 1.91 -2.75 -14.57
CA SER A 66 2.15 -1.75 -15.62
C SER A 66 1.71 -0.33 -15.26
N LEU A 67 0.86 -0.15 -14.24
CA LEU A 67 0.38 1.15 -13.77
C LEU A 67 1.15 1.70 -12.55
N VAL A 68 2.14 0.98 -12.04
CA VAL A 68 2.97 1.42 -10.90
C VAL A 68 4.44 1.55 -11.31
N PRO A 69 5.26 2.36 -10.60
CA PRO A 69 6.69 2.44 -10.87
C PRO A 69 7.37 1.06 -10.75
N ALA A 70 8.30 0.78 -11.67
CA ALA A 70 8.96 -0.53 -11.76
C ALA A 70 9.83 -0.86 -10.53
N GLU A 71 10.16 0.14 -9.72
CA GLU A 71 10.91 0.02 -8.48
C GLU A 71 10.07 -0.56 -7.33
N ILE A 72 8.74 -0.50 -7.43
CA ILE A 72 7.84 -1.04 -6.41
C ILE A 72 7.79 -2.57 -6.52
N PRO A 73 8.12 -3.32 -5.45
CA PRO A 73 8.16 -4.78 -5.53
C PRO A 73 6.77 -5.36 -5.80
N THR A 74 6.61 -6.14 -6.88
CA THR A 74 5.33 -6.80 -7.21
C THR A 74 4.73 -7.60 -6.05
N SER A 75 5.57 -8.17 -5.18
CA SER A 75 5.14 -9.01 -4.07
C SER A 75 4.31 -8.29 -3.01
N ILE A 76 4.35 -6.95 -2.92
CA ILE A 76 3.50 -6.20 -1.96
C ILE A 76 2.02 -6.19 -2.40
N PHE A 77 1.74 -6.42 -3.68
CA PHE A 77 0.38 -6.44 -4.23
C PHE A 77 -0.25 -7.84 -4.20
N SER A 78 0.49 -8.86 -3.78
CA SER A 78 -0.03 -10.24 -3.69
C SER A 78 -0.80 -10.51 -2.40
N THR A 79 -0.82 -9.55 -1.47
CA THR A 79 -1.56 -9.59 -0.21
C THR A 79 -2.34 -8.30 0.01
N GLU A 80 -3.46 -8.41 0.72
CA GLU A 80 -4.25 -7.26 1.17
C GLU A 80 -4.65 -7.41 2.64
N ARG A 81 -4.96 -6.28 3.26
CA ARG A 81 -5.72 -6.21 4.51
C ARG A 81 -7.05 -5.52 4.23
N PHE A 82 -8.12 -6.08 4.77
CA PHE A 82 -9.48 -5.57 4.60
C PHE A 82 -10.24 -5.57 5.93
N SER A 83 -11.28 -4.72 6.03
CA SER A 83 -12.22 -4.77 7.13
C SER A 83 -13.31 -5.81 6.85
N ALA A 84 -13.32 -6.90 7.61
CA ALA A 84 -14.36 -7.92 7.60
C ALA A 84 -15.50 -7.65 8.61
N GLY A 85 -15.28 -6.79 9.61
CA GLY A 85 -16.23 -6.51 10.71
C GLY A 85 -16.76 -5.08 10.76
N GLY A 86 -16.58 -4.30 9.69
CA GLY A 86 -17.20 -2.97 9.50
C GLY A 86 -16.52 -1.82 10.24
N ALA A 87 -15.55 -2.08 11.12
CA ALA A 87 -14.69 -1.03 11.67
C ALA A 87 -13.67 -0.58 10.62
N PRO A 88 -13.35 0.72 10.49
CA PRO A 88 -12.36 1.18 9.53
C PRO A 88 -10.97 0.61 9.86
N LEU A 89 -10.18 0.33 8.82
CA LEU A 89 -8.76 0.11 8.98
C LEU A 89 -8.08 1.45 9.23
N GLN A 90 -7.17 1.49 10.20
CA GLN A 90 -6.42 2.69 10.53
C GLN A 90 -4.97 2.32 10.81
N TRP A 91 -4.05 3.05 10.19
CA TRP A 91 -2.63 3.05 10.54
C TRP A 91 -2.25 4.42 11.11
N ASP A 92 -1.53 4.42 12.24
CA ASP A 92 -1.05 5.61 12.94
C ASP A 92 0.48 5.65 12.88
N PHE A 93 1.02 6.62 12.15
CA PHE A 93 2.46 6.74 11.93
C PHE A 93 3.03 7.94 12.70
N PRO A 94 4.00 7.73 13.61
CA PRO A 94 4.62 8.83 14.33
C PRO A 94 5.57 9.60 13.40
N VAL A 95 5.08 10.70 12.82
CA VAL A 95 5.88 11.61 11.99
C VAL A 95 6.20 12.90 12.74
N THR A 96 7.33 13.51 12.42
CA THR A 96 7.61 14.88 12.90
C THR A 96 6.67 15.84 12.17
N PRO A 97 6.08 16.85 12.85
CA PRO A 97 5.24 17.84 12.18
C PRO A 97 5.96 18.49 10.99
N GLY A 98 5.34 18.42 9.82
CA GLY A 98 5.92 18.87 8.55
C GLY A 98 5.14 18.32 7.36
N GLU A 99 5.63 18.63 6.15
CA GLU A 99 5.07 18.06 4.93
C GLU A 99 5.59 16.63 4.74
N VAL A 100 4.66 15.70 4.52
CA VAL A 100 4.94 14.30 4.20
C VAL A 100 4.14 13.90 2.98
N GLU A 101 4.72 13.05 2.13
CA GLU A 101 4.01 12.43 1.03
C GLU A 101 3.43 11.10 1.50
N VAL A 102 2.15 10.87 1.23
CA VAL A 102 1.51 9.57 1.44
C VAL A 102 1.24 8.95 0.07
N ARG A 103 1.79 7.75 -0.14
CA ARG A 103 1.56 6.95 -1.33
C ARG A 103 0.74 5.73 -0.93
N LEU A 104 -0.40 5.55 -1.58
CA LEU A 104 -1.29 4.42 -1.35
C LEU A 104 -1.12 3.45 -2.51
N PHE A 105 -1.17 2.16 -2.22
CA PHE A 105 -0.94 1.12 -3.21
C PHE A 105 -2.05 0.10 -3.09
N PHE A 106 -2.71 -0.20 -4.20
CA PHE A 106 -3.86 -1.09 -4.23
C PHE A 106 -3.74 -2.13 -5.33
N ALA A 107 -4.42 -3.25 -5.14
CA ALA A 107 -4.76 -4.19 -6.19
C ALA A 107 -6.03 -4.93 -5.75
N GLU A 108 -7.05 -5.01 -6.62
CA GLU A 108 -8.25 -5.81 -6.33
C GLU A 108 -7.95 -7.28 -6.65
N ILE A 109 -7.44 -7.99 -5.64
CA ILE A 109 -6.97 -9.37 -5.76
C ILE A 109 -8.02 -10.40 -5.34
N TYR A 110 -9.12 -9.98 -4.71
CA TYR A 110 -10.18 -10.88 -4.29
C TYR A 110 -11.24 -11.01 -5.38
N GLY A 111 -11.34 -12.20 -5.98
CA GLY A 111 -12.29 -12.46 -7.06
C GLY A 111 -13.76 -12.18 -6.73
N GLY A 112 -14.14 -12.13 -5.44
CA GLY A 112 -15.50 -11.78 -5.01
C GLY A 112 -15.83 -10.28 -5.10
N THR A 113 -14.82 -9.42 -5.29
CA THR A 113 -14.99 -7.95 -5.43
C THR A 113 -14.47 -7.42 -6.77
N GLN A 114 -14.12 -8.29 -7.72
CA GLN A 114 -13.67 -7.94 -9.07
C GLN A 114 -14.82 -7.53 -10.01
N SER A 115 -15.58 -6.51 -9.61
CA SER A 115 -16.59 -5.85 -10.44
C SER A 115 -16.84 -4.44 -9.93
N VAL A 116 -17.12 -3.50 -10.85
CA VAL A 116 -17.39 -2.10 -10.52
C VAL A 116 -18.53 -1.99 -9.50
N GLY A 117 -18.31 -1.22 -8.44
CA GLY A 117 -19.23 -0.95 -7.33
C GLY A 117 -19.28 -2.06 -6.27
N ALA A 118 -18.52 -3.15 -6.39
CA ALA A 118 -18.55 -4.23 -5.41
C ALA A 118 -17.84 -3.86 -4.10
N ARG A 119 -16.74 -3.10 -4.19
CA ARG A 119 -16.01 -2.56 -3.05
C ARG A 119 -15.72 -1.09 -3.31
N GLN A 120 -16.33 -0.24 -2.50
CA GLN A 120 -16.09 1.20 -2.47
C GLN A 120 -15.75 1.57 -1.03
N PHE A 121 -14.76 2.43 -0.85
CA PHE A 121 -14.38 2.89 0.48
C PHE A 121 -13.80 4.30 0.43
N ASP A 122 -14.04 5.03 1.51
CA ASP A 122 -13.45 6.33 1.71
C ASP A 122 -12.03 6.19 2.26
N ILE A 123 -11.17 7.11 1.87
CA ILE A 123 -9.84 7.26 2.45
C ILE A 123 -9.76 8.62 3.09
N THR A 124 -9.42 8.63 4.38
CA THR A 124 -9.09 9.84 5.10
C THR A 124 -7.63 9.82 5.55
N ILE A 125 -6.97 10.97 5.49
CA ILE A 125 -5.60 11.18 5.98
C ILE A 125 -5.67 12.41 6.90
N GLU A 126 -5.17 12.29 8.13
CA GLU A 126 -5.29 13.35 9.16
C GLU A 126 -6.74 13.84 9.36
N ASN A 127 -7.71 12.92 9.23
CA ASN A 127 -9.17 13.16 9.31
C ASN A 127 -9.77 13.96 8.14
N GLU A 128 -9.00 14.26 7.10
CA GLU A 128 -9.49 14.88 5.87
C GLU A 128 -9.78 13.81 4.82
N LEU A 129 -10.94 13.91 4.14
CA LEU A 129 -11.32 13.02 3.05
C LEU A 129 -10.43 13.30 1.83
N VAL A 130 -9.67 12.28 1.40
CA VAL A 130 -8.76 12.38 0.24
C VAL A 130 -9.27 11.61 -0.97
N LEU A 131 -9.99 10.51 -0.76
CA LEU A 131 -10.73 9.78 -1.79
C LEU A 131 -12.12 9.41 -1.24
N ASP A 132 -13.15 9.66 -2.03
CA ASP A 132 -14.57 9.44 -1.73
C ASP A 132 -15.08 8.28 -2.59
N ASP A 133 -15.70 7.26 -2.00
CA ASP A 133 -16.21 6.08 -2.70
C ASP A 133 -15.18 5.42 -3.66
N TYR A 134 -13.90 5.32 -3.26
CA TYR A 134 -12.85 4.79 -4.14
C TYR A 134 -13.06 3.31 -4.46
N ASP A 135 -13.04 2.99 -5.76
CA ASP A 135 -13.20 1.64 -6.32
C ASP A 135 -11.94 1.25 -7.10
N VAL A 136 -11.11 0.40 -6.48
CA VAL A 136 -9.87 -0.11 -7.06
C VAL A 136 -10.14 -0.89 -8.36
N PHE A 137 -11.25 -1.63 -8.44
CA PHE A 137 -11.58 -2.40 -9.63
C PHE A 137 -12.01 -1.49 -10.79
N ALA A 138 -12.75 -0.42 -10.51
CA ALA A 138 -13.09 0.56 -11.53
C ALA A 138 -11.86 1.30 -12.08
N ASP A 139 -10.85 1.52 -11.24
CA ASP A 139 -9.62 2.23 -11.59
C ASP A 139 -8.64 1.34 -12.37
N ALA A 140 -8.38 0.12 -11.87
CA ALA A 140 -7.31 -0.74 -12.38
C ALA A 140 -7.78 -2.11 -12.92
N GLY A 141 -8.96 -2.57 -12.50
CA GLY A 141 -9.46 -3.91 -12.81
C GLY A 141 -8.91 -5.01 -11.91
N ALA A 142 -9.11 -6.27 -12.33
CA ALA A 142 -8.69 -7.45 -11.58
C ALA A 142 -7.17 -7.59 -11.58
N ASN A 143 -6.59 -7.95 -10.42
CA ASN A 143 -5.18 -8.33 -10.30
C ASN A 143 -4.21 -7.33 -10.94
N THR A 144 -4.54 -6.03 -10.88
CA THR A 144 -3.73 -4.94 -11.43
C THR A 144 -3.40 -3.97 -10.32
N ALA A 145 -2.12 -3.70 -10.15
CA ALA A 145 -1.60 -2.76 -9.17
C ALA A 145 -1.86 -1.32 -9.60
N VAL A 146 -2.21 -0.44 -8.67
CA VAL A 146 -2.41 1.00 -8.87
C VAL A 146 -1.90 1.79 -7.66
N MET A 147 -1.53 3.05 -7.90
CA MET A 147 -0.98 4.00 -6.92
C MET A 147 -1.65 5.37 -7.04
#